data_AF-A0A4C1T7G4-F1
#
_entry.id   AF-A0A4C1T7G4-F1
#
_cell.length_a   1.000
_cell.length_b   1.000
_cell.length_c   1.000
_cell.angle_alpha   90.00
_cell.angle_beta   90.00
_cell.angle_gamma   90.00
#
_symmetry.space_group_name_H-M   'P 1'
#
loop_
_entity.id
_entity.type
_entity.pdbx_description
1 polymer ?
#
loop_
_entity_poly.entity_id
_entity_poly.type
_entity_poly.pdbx_seq_one_letter_code
_entity_poly.pdbx_strand_id
1 'polypeptide(L)'
;MALWFCRHDPKAGSTMVIITFLPWHDTFLRLLSVLAELRRTDMKDFYQFLTEAYNSGVPDVGSQLKLVYSQGQSHNLNLYYNFVYPKNMIAVFAAMLAERRIIFTSKRLDRLSSCIQAANAFLYPMMMPEELGDVVILNCDKNTFESPFDDVHSMPPEIVARLKKELSRTSEHMGDRVSKIFLGVLVQLIGGYRDAVEFRDTGKTFNSDKFIDSRPSHLRPFLRKMMELQIFRQFIDERLEMMNTGLGFSDEFEQETVRYAENRKKLGRFHQFKEKV
;
A
#
# COMPACT_ATOMS: atom_id res chain seq x y z
N MET A 1 17.14 31.75 -14.23
CA MET A 1 18.12 30.75 -14.70
C MET A 1 17.37 29.44 -14.85
N ALA A 2 17.41 28.80 -16.03
CA ALA A 2 16.74 27.51 -16.22
C ALA A 2 17.61 26.39 -15.63
N LEU A 3 16.99 25.42 -14.96
CA LEU A 3 17.59 24.23 -14.39
C LEU A 3 17.39 23.03 -15.33
N TRP A 4 18.38 22.15 -15.33
CA TRP A 4 18.47 21.02 -16.27
C TRP A 4 18.69 19.77 -15.43
N PHE A 5 17.72 18.86 -15.47
CA PHE A 5 17.80 17.57 -14.79
C PHE A 5 18.00 16.51 -15.86
N CYS A 6 19.02 15.67 -15.71
CA CYS A 6 19.35 14.65 -16.70
C CYS A 6 19.38 13.25 -16.09
N ARG A 7 18.93 12.27 -16.87
CA ARG A 7 19.13 10.85 -16.59
C ARG A 7 19.72 10.21 -17.83
N HIS A 8 20.93 9.69 -17.67
CA HIS A 8 21.62 8.93 -18.72
C HIS A 8 21.40 7.44 -18.48
N ASP A 9 20.93 6.72 -19.51
CA ASP A 9 20.94 5.25 -19.52
C ASP A 9 22.10 4.79 -20.42
N PRO A 10 23.17 4.21 -19.84
CA PRO A 10 24.34 3.76 -20.60
C PRO A 10 24.02 2.72 -21.68
N LYS A 11 22.87 2.05 -21.59
CA LYS A 11 22.44 1.01 -22.54
C LYS A 11 21.54 1.54 -23.65
N ALA A 12 20.93 2.71 -23.48
CA ALA A 12 19.86 3.20 -24.37
C ALA A 12 20.35 4.16 -25.47
N GLY A 13 21.65 4.46 -25.54
CA GLY A 13 22.23 5.40 -26.51
C GLY A 13 21.64 6.81 -26.50
N SER A 14 20.83 7.13 -25.48
CA SER A 14 20.07 8.38 -25.39
C SER A 14 19.97 8.84 -23.94
N THR A 15 19.93 10.16 -23.76
CA THR A 15 19.80 10.81 -22.45
C THR A 15 18.46 11.52 -22.38
N MET A 16 17.74 11.36 -21.28
CA MET A 16 16.53 12.11 -21.03
C MET A 16 16.86 13.35 -20.21
N VAL A 17 16.32 14.50 -20.62
CA VAL A 17 16.56 15.80 -19.97
C VAL A 17 15.23 16.51 -19.75
N ILE A 18 15.02 17.00 -18.52
CA ILE A 18 13.94 17.93 -18.19
C ILE A 18 14.58 19.31 -18.01
N ILE A 19 14.05 20.31 -18.72
CA ILE A 19 14.42 21.72 -18.58
C ILE A 19 13.26 22.44 -17.91
N THR A 20 13.53 23.13 -16.80
CA THR A 20 12.49 23.76 -15.97
C THR A 20 13.04 24.97 -15.23
N PHE A 21 12.18 25.90 -14.85
CA PHE A 21 12.53 27.03 -13.98
C PHE A 21 12.31 26.71 -12.49
N LEU A 22 11.77 25.53 -12.16
CA LEU A 22 11.42 25.13 -10.81
C LEU A 22 12.57 24.40 -10.11
N PRO A 23 12.94 24.78 -8.88
CA PRO A 23 14.07 24.19 -8.15
C PRO A 23 13.73 22.89 -7.41
N TRP A 24 12.90 22.01 -7.97
CA TRP A 24 12.44 20.77 -7.31
C TRP A 24 13.32 19.57 -7.64
N HIS A 25 14.55 19.59 -7.12
CA HIS A 25 15.60 18.63 -7.52
C HIS A 25 15.17 17.16 -7.42
N ASP A 26 14.76 16.71 -6.23
CA ASP A 26 14.39 15.31 -6.01
C ASP A 26 13.14 14.89 -6.80
N THR A 27 12.17 15.80 -6.94
CA THR A 27 10.94 15.56 -7.70
C THR A 27 11.27 15.29 -9.17
N PHE A 28 12.11 16.11 -9.80
CA PHE A 28 12.44 15.94 -11.21
C PHE A 28 13.34 14.73 -11.47
N LEU A 29 14.24 14.36 -10.56
CA LEU A 29 15.01 13.11 -10.67
C LEU A 29 14.13 11.86 -10.54
N ARG A 30 13.15 11.88 -9.62
CA ARG A 30 12.14 10.81 -9.52
C ARG A 30 11.27 10.75 -10.77
N LEU A 31 10.82 11.90 -11.28
CA LEU A 31 10.02 11.98 -12.50
C LEU A 31 10.76 11.42 -13.72
N LEU A 32 12.04 11.79 -13.91
CA LEU A 32 12.91 11.21 -14.94
C LEU A 32 13.04 9.69 -14.80
N SER A 33 13.02 9.18 -13.57
CA SER A 33 13.10 7.75 -13.31
C SER A 33 11.82 7.01 -13.73
N VAL A 34 10.66 7.59 -13.45
CA VAL A 34 9.36 7.08 -13.92
C VAL A 34 9.29 7.14 -15.44
N LEU A 35 9.61 8.29 -16.04
CA LEU A 35 9.59 8.49 -17.50
C LEU A 35 10.52 7.54 -18.24
N ALA A 36 11.70 7.23 -17.69
CA ALA A 36 12.62 6.26 -18.27
C ALA A 36 12.03 4.85 -18.29
N GLU A 37 11.29 4.47 -17.25
CA GLU A 37 10.60 3.17 -17.19
C GLU A 37 9.43 3.12 -18.19
N LEU A 38 8.58 4.15 -18.19
CA LEU A 38 7.46 4.31 -19.12
C LEU A 38 7.89 4.17 -20.57
N ARG A 39 8.99 4.84 -20.93
CA ARG A 39 9.54 4.81 -22.29
C ARG A 39 10.00 3.40 -22.70
N ARG A 40 10.42 2.56 -21.74
CA ARG A 40 10.82 1.16 -22.01
C ARG A 40 9.62 0.23 -22.13
N THR A 41 8.54 0.49 -21.40
CA THR A 41 7.34 -0.37 -21.38
C THR A 41 6.36 -0.04 -22.49
N ASP A 42 5.84 1.19 -22.55
CA ASP A 42 4.84 1.62 -23.53
C ASP A 42 4.97 3.11 -23.85
N MET A 43 5.26 3.42 -25.12
CA MET A 43 5.39 4.79 -25.62
C MET A 43 4.09 5.59 -25.54
N LYS A 44 2.91 4.96 -25.60
CA LYS A 44 1.62 5.65 -25.49
C LYS A 44 1.40 6.17 -24.07
N ASP A 45 1.65 5.31 -23.08
CA ASP A 45 1.60 5.65 -21.67
C ASP A 45 2.64 6.72 -21.29
N PHE A 46 3.84 6.65 -21.88
CA PHE A 46 4.86 7.68 -21.75
C PHE A 46 4.33 9.07 -22.15
N TYR A 47 3.72 9.17 -23.34
CA TYR A 47 3.15 10.45 -23.79
C TYR A 47 1.97 10.89 -22.94
N GLN A 48 1.07 9.98 -22.59
CA GLN A 48 -0.09 10.30 -21.76
C GLN A 48 0.34 10.87 -20.40
N PHE A 49 1.23 10.16 -19.70
CA PHE A 49 1.72 10.60 -18.40
C PHE A 49 2.48 11.93 -18.47
N LEU A 50 3.30 12.14 -19.51
CA LEU A 50 3.99 13.41 -19.71
C LEU A 50 3.00 14.57 -19.96
N THR A 51 1.94 14.32 -20.74
CA THR A 51 0.88 15.29 -20.99
C THR A 51 0.11 15.63 -19.71
N GLU A 52 -0.25 14.62 -18.91
CA GLU A 52 -0.89 14.83 -17.61
C GLU A 52 -0.01 15.64 -16.66
N ALA A 53 1.28 15.28 -16.54
CA ALA A 53 2.24 15.99 -15.71
C ALA A 53 2.43 17.46 -16.13
N TYR A 54 2.48 17.72 -17.43
CA TYR A 54 2.58 19.09 -17.96
C TYR A 54 1.31 19.91 -17.69
N ASN A 55 0.13 19.31 -17.91
CA ASN A 55 -1.15 19.98 -17.73
C ASN A 55 -1.56 20.14 -16.26
N SER A 56 -0.93 19.41 -15.33
CA SER A 56 -1.16 19.54 -13.89
C SER A 56 -0.75 20.90 -13.34
N GLY A 57 0.12 21.62 -14.07
CA GLY A 57 0.62 22.93 -13.66
C GLY A 57 1.55 22.88 -12.45
N VAL A 58 1.92 24.07 -11.97
CA VAL A 58 2.75 24.23 -10.77
C VAL A 58 1.82 24.27 -9.56
N PRO A 59 1.86 23.29 -8.63
CA PRO A 59 1.12 23.37 -7.38
C PRO A 59 1.47 24.63 -6.58
N ASP A 60 0.47 25.15 -5.85
CA ASP A 60 0.69 26.19 -4.85
C ASP A 60 1.64 25.71 -3.74
N VAL A 61 2.29 26.67 -3.07
CA VAL A 61 3.22 26.36 -1.97
C VAL A 61 2.48 25.61 -0.86
N GLY A 62 2.97 24.41 -0.52
CA GLY A 62 2.36 23.53 0.48
C GLY A 62 1.34 22.52 -0.09
N SER A 63 0.96 22.64 -1.36
CA SER A 63 0.07 21.69 -2.04
C SER A 63 0.85 20.48 -2.57
N GLN A 64 0.20 19.31 -2.60
CA GLN A 64 0.79 18.07 -3.13
C GLN A 64 0.49 17.91 -4.64
N LEU A 65 1.54 17.68 -5.44
CA LEU A 65 1.41 17.25 -6.83
C LEU A 65 1.27 15.72 -6.88
N LYS A 66 0.09 15.22 -7.23
CA LYS A 66 -0.18 13.78 -7.35
C LYS A 66 -0.26 13.36 -8.83
N LEU A 67 0.81 12.76 -9.32
CA LEU A 67 0.86 12.15 -10.64
C LEU A 67 0.65 10.63 -10.50
N VAL A 68 -0.45 10.11 -11.04
CA VAL A 68 -0.81 8.70 -10.89
C VAL A 68 -0.51 7.96 -12.19
N TYR A 69 0.39 6.97 -12.13
CA TYR A 69 0.64 6.05 -13.24
C TYR A 69 0.30 4.61 -12.81
N SER A 70 -0.84 4.12 -13.26
CA SER A 70 -1.42 2.84 -12.80
C SER A 70 -0.75 1.59 -13.39
N GLN A 71 -0.17 1.68 -14.59
CA GLN A 71 0.45 0.51 -15.24
C GLN A 71 1.78 0.10 -14.58
N GLY A 72 2.49 1.02 -13.92
CA GLY A 72 3.75 0.72 -13.25
C GLY A 72 3.55 -0.09 -11.96
N GLN A 73 2.53 0.24 -11.16
CA GLN A 73 2.24 -0.50 -9.94
C GLN A 73 1.74 -1.92 -10.26
N SER A 74 0.81 -2.06 -11.20
CA SER A 74 0.29 -3.38 -11.61
C SER A 74 1.39 -4.24 -12.24
N HIS A 75 2.29 -3.66 -13.04
CA HIS A 75 3.45 -4.37 -13.58
C HIS A 75 4.40 -4.88 -12.48
N ASN A 76 4.75 -4.03 -11.50
CA ASN A 76 5.62 -4.43 -10.40
C ASN A 76 4.97 -5.47 -9.47
N LEU A 77 3.66 -5.38 -9.25
CA LEU A 77 2.87 -6.38 -8.52
C LEU A 77 2.82 -7.72 -9.27
N ASN A 78 2.62 -7.69 -10.58
CA ASN A 78 2.68 -8.87 -11.44
C ASN A 78 4.06 -9.53 -11.38
N LEU A 79 5.13 -8.75 -11.49
CA LEU A 79 6.51 -9.25 -11.40
C LEU A 79 6.84 -9.80 -10.02
N TYR A 80 6.45 -9.11 -8.95
CA TYR A 80 6.61 -9.60 -7.58
C TYR A 80 5.92 -10.94 -7.38
N TYR A 81 4.69 -11.08 -7.86
CA TYR A 81 3.97 -12.36 -7.81
C TYR A 81 4.70 -13.48 -8.55
N ASN A 82 5.32 -13.17 -9.68
CA ASN A 82 6.13 -14.14 -10.42
C ASN A 82 7.43 -14.53 -9.71
N PHE A 83 7.92 -13.72 -8.77
CA PHE A 83 9.22 -13.91 -8.13
C PHE A 83 9.15 -14.38 -6.68
N VAL A 84 8.08 -14.07 -5.96
CA VAL A 84 7.96 -14.32 -4.52
C VAL A 84 6.80 -15.25 -4.24
N TYR A 85 7.07 -16.35 -3.53
CA TYR A 85 6.04 -17.34 -3.21
C TYR A 85 5.02 -16.83 -2.19
N PRO A 86 3.74 -17.27 -2.26
CA PRO A 86 2.68 -16.83 -1.34
C PRO A 86 3.06 -16.90 0.14
N LYS A 87 3.79 -17.93 0.55
CA LYS A 87 4.31 -18.06 1.93
C LYS A 87 5.14 -16.84 2.35
N ASN A 88 6.05 -16.40 1.48
CA ASN A 88 6.94 -15.28 1.74
C ASN A 88 6.20 -13.94 1.62
N MET A 89 5.18 -13.83 0.76
CA MET A 89 4.33 -12.65 0.71
C MET A 89 3.58 -12.43 2.02
N ILE A 90 3.04 -13.50 2.59
CA ILE A 90 2.38 -13.47 3.90
C ILE A 90 3.39 -13.11 4.99
N ALA A 91 4.60 -13.65 4.94
CA ALA A 91 5.66 -13.32 5.89
C ALA A 91 6.10 -11.85 5.81
N VAL A 92 6.28 -11.31 4.60
CA VAL A 92 6.54 -9.88 4.36
C VAL A 92 5.40 -9.04 4.92
N PHE A 93 4.15 -9.39 4.63
CA PHE A 93 2.98 -8.66 5.14
C PHE A 93 2.88 -8.70 6.68
N ALA A 94 3.16 -9.86 7.30
CA ALA A 94 3.19 -9.99 8.76
C ALA A 94 4.31 -9.14 9.39
N ALA A 95 5.52 -9.19 8.82
CA ALA A 95 6.66 -8.40 9.26
C ALA A 95 6.40 -6.89 9.12
N MET A 96 5.74 -6.49 8.04
CA MET A 96 5.27 -5.12 7.82
C MET A 96 4.26 -4.66 8.87
N LEU A 97 3.27 -5.50 9.19
CA LEU A 97 2.32 -5.24 10.29
C LEU A 97 2.95 -5.29 11.68
N ALA A 98 4.18 -5.79 11.80
CA ALA A 98 4.97 -5.78 13.04
C ALA A 98 6.09 -4.72 13.01
N GLU A 99 6.05 -3.80 12.05
CA GLU A 99 7.01 -2.69 11.88
C GLU A 99 8.47 -3.15 11.76
N ARG A 100 8.70 -4.34 11.18
CA ARG A 100 10.05 -4.85 10.92
C ARG A 100 10.71 -4.13 9.76
N ARG A 101 12.04 -3.99 9.82
CA ARG A 101 12.86 -3.55 8.68
C ARG A 101 13.11 -4.72 7.74
N ILE A 102 12.58 -4.65 6.52
CA ILE A 102 12.69 -5.74 5.55
C ILE A 102 13.78 -5.42 4.52
N ILE A 103 14.84 -6.22 4.50
CA ILE A 103 15.88 -6.15 3.47
C ILE A 103 15.53 -7.11 2.35
N PHE A 104 15.29 -6.58 1.16
CA PHE A 104 15.13 -7.38 -0.06
C PHE A 104 16.51 -7.58 -0.71
N THR A 105 16.83 -8.81 -1.08
CA THR A 105 18.08 -9.16 -1.78
C THR A 105 17.78 -9.90 -3.08
N SER A 106 18.51 -9.56 -4.14
CA SER A 106 18.40 -10.15 -5.48
C SER A 106 19.64 -9.81 -6.30
N LYS A 107 20.10 -10.73 -7.15
CA LYS A 107 21.12 -10.49 -8.17
C LYS A 107 20.59 -9.71 -9.38
N ARG A 108 19.26 -9.57 -9.47
CA ARG A 108 18.50 -8.93 -10.55
C ARG A 108 17.85 -7.64 -10.05
N LEU A 109 18.21 -6.50 -10.63
CA LEU A 109 17.75 -5.18 -10.21
C LEU A 109 16.27 -4.93 -10.54
N ASP A 110 15.78 -5.45 -11.66
CA ASP A 110 14.36 -5.43 -12.04
C ASP A 110 13.51 -6.17 -11.00
N ARG A 111 13.90 -7.40 -10.64
CA ARG A 111 13.25 -8.18 -9.58
C ARG A 111 13.27 -7.45 -8.24
N LEU A 112 14.44 -6.92 -7.85
CA LEU A 112 14.58 -6.20 -6.59
C LEU A 112 13.62 -5.01 -6.52
N SER A 113 13.60 -4.20 -7.59
CA SER A 113 12.78 -2.99 -7.68
C SER A 113 11.29 -3.33 -7.64
N SER A 114 10.86 -4.34 -8.40
CA SER A 114 9.47 -4.79 -8.37
C SER A 114 9.05 -5.34 -7.02
N CYS A 115 9.92 -6.06 -6.32
CA CYS A 115 9.60 -6.59 -4.99
C CYS A 115 9.40 -5.51 -3.95
N ILE A 116 10.26 -4.50 -3.93
CA ILE A 116 10.16 -3.37 -3.00
C ILE A 116 8.86 -2.59 -3.27
N GLN A 117 8.59 -2.27 -4.54
CA GLN A 117 7.40 -1.51 -4.92
C GLN A 117 6.10 -2.26 -4.64
N ALA A 118 6.05 -3.57 -4.94
CA ALA A 118 4.90 -4.41 -4.65
C ALA A 118 4.66 -4.57 -3.14
N ALA A 119 5.71 -4.77 -2.34
CA ALA A 119 5.57 -4.88 -0.89
C ALA A 119 4.99 -3.60 -0.28
N ASN A 120 5.44 -2.42 -0.75
CA ASN A 120 4.89 -1.14 -0.30
C ASN A 120 3.38 -1.02 -0.58
N ALA A 121 2.89 -1.60 -1.68
CA ALA A 121 1.46 -1.59 -2.00
C ALA A 121 0.61 -2.46 -1.05
N PHE A 122 1.20 -3.45 -0.36
CA PHE A 122 0.45 -4.32 0.55
C PHE A 122 -0.03 -3.63 1.82
N LEU A 123 0.68 -2.58 2.25
CA LEU A 123 0.31 -1.79 3.42
C LEU A 123 -0.60 -0.63 3.12
N TYR A 124 -0.80 -0.27 1.84
CA TYR A 124 -1.66 0.83 1.47
C TYR A 124 -3.05 0.67 2.12
N PRO A 125 -3.56 1.67 2.88
CA PRO A 125 -3.17 3.08 2.88
C PRO A 125 -2.12 3.49 3.93
N MET A 126 -1.62 2.56 4.72
CA MET A 126 -0.61 2.83 5.75
C MET A 126 0.79 3.01 5.16
N MET A 127 1.56 3.96 5.69
CA MET A 127 2.93 4.25 5.26
C MET A 127 3.92 3.71 6.29
N MET A 128 5.01 3.06 5.82
CA MET A 128 6.07 2.59 6.72
C MET A 128 6.79 3.77 7.39
N PRO A 129 6.92 3.80 8.73
CA PRO A 129 7.68 4.82 9.42
C PRO A 129 9.19 4.72 9.11
N GLU A 130 9.92 5.84 9.21
CA GLU A 130 11.34 5.94 8.86
C GLU A 130 12.30 5.40 9.96
N GLU A 131 11.84 5.21 11.21
CA GLU A 131 12.69 4.83 12.34
C GLU A 131 12.53 3.39 12.87
N LEU A 132 13.62 2.91 13.47
CA LEU A 132 14.01 1.62 14.08
C LEU A 132 12.96 0.50 14.18
N GLY A 133 13.15 -0.54 13.36
CA GLY A 133 12.59 -1.88 13.55
C GLY A 133 13.67 -2.95 13.40
N ASP A 134 13.46 -4.12 14.00
CA ASP A 134 14.39 -5.24 13.84
C ASP A 134 14.41 -5.76 12.40
N VAL A 135 15.55 -6.29 11.97
CA VAL A 135 15.81 -6.65 10.58
C VAL A 135 15.35 -8.07 10.25
N VAL A 136 14.63 -8.21 9.14
CA VAL A 136 14.34 -9.48 8.47
C VAL A 136 14.80 -9.41 7.01
N ILE A 137 15.13 -10.55 6.42
CA ILE A 137 15.71 -10.61 5.07
C ILE A 137 14.86 -11.49 4.16
N LEU A 138 14.44 -10.94 3.02
CA LEU A 138 13.88 -11.72 1.92
C LEU A 138 14.89 -11.83 0.79
N ASN A 139 15.31 -13.06 0.49
CA ASN A 139 16.05 -13.37 -0.72
C ASN A 139 15.08 -13.72 -1.86
N CYS A 140 14.90 -12.79 -2.80
CA CYS A 140 13.97 -12.94 -3.92
C CYS A 140 14.45 -13.95 -4.97
N ASP A 141 15.75 -14.30 -4.99
CA ASP A 141 16.28 -15.32 -5.90
C ASP A 141 16.07 -16.73 -5.37
N LYS A 142 16.28 -16.93 -4.06
CA LYS A 142 16.14 -18.23 -3.40
C LYS A 142 14.76 -18.46 -2.80
N ASN A 143 13.90 -17.44 -2.77
CA ASN A 143 12.64 -17.48 -2.04
C ASN A 143 12.82 -17.89 -0.56
N THR A 144 13.89 -17.41 0.07
CA THR A 144 14.14 -17.63 1.51
C THR A 144 13.79 -16.36 2.29
N PHE A 145 12.97 -16.53 3.32
CA PHE A 145 12.63 -15.48 4.27
C PHE A 145 13.30 -15.80 5.61
N GLU A 146 14.30 -15.01 5.98
CA GLU A 146 15.12 -15.17 7.18
C GLU A 146 14.64 -14.14 8.20
N SER A 147 14.12 -14.64 9.31
CA SER A 147 13.59 -13.82 10.39
C SER A 147 13.86 -14.51 11.73
N PRO A 148 14.40 -13.79 12.73
CA PRO A 148 14.44 -14.29 14.10
C PRO A 148 13.07 -14.18 14.79
N PHE A 149 12.07 -13.58 14.14
CA PHE A 149 10.72 -13.37 14.63
C PHE A 149 9.71 -14.31 13.96
N ASP A 150 8.68 -14.69 14.71
CA ASP A 150 7.51 -15.42 14.19
C ASP A 150 6.28 -14.50 14.08
N ASP A 151 6.41 -13.47 13.25
CA ASP A 151 5.36 -12.46 13.07
C ASP A 151 4.10 -13.06 12.43
N VAL A 152 4.23 -14.11 11.61
CA VAL A 152 3.08 -14.82 11.00
C VAL A 152 2.24 -15.52 12.06
N HIS A 153 2.86 -16.14 13.07
CA HIS A 153 2.12 -16.74 14.19
C HIS A 153 1.39 -15.69 15.04
N SER A 154 1.88 -14.45 15.07
CA SER A 154 1.23 -13.35 15.78
C SER A 154 -0.01 -12.82 15.07
N MET A 155 -0.22 -13.15 13.79
CA MET A 155 -1.42 -12.79 13.04
C MET A 155 -2.63 -13.67 13.40
N PRO A 156 -3.87 -13.18 13.26
CA PRO A 156 -5.06 -14.01 13.43
C PRO A 156 -5.07 -15.20 12.46
N PRO A 157 -5.22 -16.46 12.94
CA PRO A 157 -5.08 -17.66 12.10
C PRO A 157 -6.03 -17.70 10.90
N GLU A 158 -7.25 -17.18 11.04
CA GLU A 158 -8.24 -17.10 9.98
C GLU A 158 -7.84 -16.13 8.86
N ILE A 159 -7.12 -15.05 9.19
CA ILE A 159 -6.56 -14.12 8.19
C ILE A 159 -5.45 -14.83 7.42
N VAL A 160 -4.55 -15.53 8.11
CA VAL A 160 -3.47 -16.30 7.48
C VAL A 160 -4.04 -17.41 6.58
N ALA A 161 -5.05 -18.13 7.04
CA ALA A 161 -5.72 -19.17 6.25
C ALA A 161 -6.40 -18.59 5.00
N ARG A 162 -7.06 -17.43 5.13
CA ARG A 162 -7.65 -16.70 4.00
C ARG A 162 -6.59 -16.29 2.99
N LEU A 163 -5.50 -15.65 3.43
CA LEU A 163 -4.40 -15.25 2.56
C LEU A 163 -3.81 -16.44 1.79
N LYS A 164 -3.52 -17.55 2.48
CA LYS A 164 -3.02 -18.78 1.85
C LYS A 164 -3.97 -19.28 0.74
N LYS A 165 -5.28 -19.29 1.01
CA LYS A 165 -6.31 -19.75 0.06
C LYS A 165 -6.49 -18.80 -1.13
N GLU A 166 -6.44 -17.50 -0.91
CA GLU A 166 -6.70 -16.52 -1.97
C GLU A 166 -5.50 -16.36 -2.91
N LEU A 167 -4.28 -16.43 -2.36
CA LEU A 167 -3.01 -16.36 -3.09
C LEU A 167 -2.65 -17.66 -3.81
N SER A 168 -3.23 -18.81 -3.42
CA SER A 168 -2.97 -20.09 -4.10
C SER A 168 -3.74 -20.27 -5.41
N ARG A 169 -4.62 -19.34 -5.77
CA ARG A 169 -5.46 -19.43 -6.98
C ARG A 169 -4.76 -18.73 -8.16
N THR A 170 -4.41 -19.48 -9.22
CA THR A 170 -3.71 -18.99 -10.42
C THR A 170 -4.69 -18.53 -11.51
N SER A 171 -4.53 -17.32 -12.06
CA SER A 171 -5.20 -16.85 -13.29
C SER A 171 -4.39 -15.73 -13.98
N GLU A 172 -4.74 -15.33 -15.20
CA GLU A 172 -4.22 -14.10 -15.83
C GLU A 172 -4.73 -12.86 -15.05
N HIS A 173 -3.90 -11.81 -14.93
CA HIS A 173 -4.11 -10.59 -14.11
C HIS A 173 -3.96 -10.72 -12.57
N MET A 174 -2.90 -11.37 -12.09
CA MET A 174 -2.67 -11.56 -10.66
C MET A 174 -2.27 -10.30 -9.88
N GLY A 175 -1.54 -9.35 -10.45
CA GLY A 175 -0.97 -8.20 -9.73
C GLY A 175 -2.03 -7.35 -9.00
N ASP A 176 -3.04 -6.91 -9.75
CA ASP A 176 -4.18 -6.15 -9.19
C ASP A 176 -4.98 -6.97 -8.17
N ARG A 177 -5.08 -8.29 -8.41
CA ARG A 177 -5.78 -9.20 -7.50
C ARG A 177 -5.03 -9.39 -6.19
N VAL A 178 -3.70 -9.48 -6.23
CA VAL A 178 -2.84 -9.63 -5.04
C VAL A 178 -2.96 -8.38 -4.16
N SER A 179 -2.86 -7.18 -4.72
CA SER A 179 -3.09 -5.95 -3.93
C SER A 179 -4.47 -5.89 -3.32
N LYS A 180 -5.52 -6.27 -4.07
CA LYS A 180 -6.89 -6.32 -3.54
C LYS A 180 -7.08 -7.36 -2.43
N ILE A 181 -6.34 -8.47 -2.46
CA ILE A 181 -6.35 -9.47 -1.37
C ILE A 181 -5.82 -8.84 -0.08
N PHE A 182 -4.65 -8.19 -0.13
CA PHE A 182 -4.05 -7.55 1.04
C PHE A 182 -4.87 -6.34 1.52
N LEU A 183 -5.33 -5.49 0.60
CA LEU A 183 -6.25 -4.39 0.91
C LEU A 183 -7.53 -4.90 1.60
N GLY A 184 -8.11 -5.99 1.10
CA GLY A 184 -9.29 -6.63 1.70
C GLY A 184 -9.03 -7.22 3.10
N VAL A 185 -7.79 -7.56 3.42
CA VAL A 185 -7.38 -7.92 4.80
C VAL A 185 -7.28 -6.68 5.67
N LEU A 186 -6.67 -5.60 5.18
CA LEU A 186 -6.59 -4.33 5.92
C LEU A 186 -7.99 -3.78 6.21
N VAL A 187 -8.89 -3.76 5.23
CA VAL A 187 -10.30 -3.36 5.43
C VAL A 187 -10.97 -4.25 6.50
N GLN A 188 -10.67 -5.55 6.52
CA GLN A 188 -11.17 -6.45 7.54
C GLN A 188 -10.54 -6.20 8.92
N LEU A 189 -9.33 -5.68 9.03
CA LEU A 189 -8.70 -5.38 10.32
C LEU A 189 -9.15 -4.01 10.83
N ILE A 190 -9.01 -2.98 9.99
CA ILE A 190 -9.05 -1.56 10.36
C ILE A 190 -10.17 -0.76 9.71
N GLY A 191 -10.95 -1.33 8.78
CA GLY A 191 -12.02 -0.60 8.07
C GLY A 191 -13.15 -0.06 8.95
N GLY A 192 -13.27 -0.51 10.21
CA GLY A 192 -14.24 0.00 11.18
C GLY A 192 -13.80 1.23 11.97
N TYR A 193 -12.64 1.83 11.67
CA TYR A 193 -12.07 2.93 12.46
C TYR A 193 -13.00 4.15 12.56
N ARG A 194 -13.80 4.43 11.52
CA ARG A 194 -14.75 5.56 11.52
C ARG A 194 -15.79 5.48 12.63
N ASP A 195 -16.22 4.29 13.01
CA ASP A 195 -17.21 4.07 14.08
C ASP A 195 -16.66 4.46 15.46
N ALA A 196 -15.33 4.52 15.57
CA ALA A 196 -14.61 4.87 16.77
C ALA A 196 -14.19 6.36 16.83
N VAL A 197 -14.56 7.16 15.83
CA VAL A 197 -14.36 8.61 15.87
C VAL A 197 -15.40 9.23 16.81
N GLU A 198 -14.94 10.10 17.71
CA GLU A 198 -15.73 10.83 18.67
C GLU A 198 -15.66 12.34 18.40
N PHE A 199 -16.80 13.01 18.55
CA PHE A 199 -16.90 14.45 18.43
C PHE A 199 -16.71 15.07 19.81
N ARG A 200 -15.70 15.93 19.94
CA ARG A 200 -15.42 16.71 21.15
C ARG A 200 -15.39 18.19 20.80
N ASP A 201 -15.43 19.05 21.81
CA ASP A 201 -15.37 20.51 21.62
C ASP A 201 -14.08 20.96 20.92
N THR A 202 -13.00 20.20 21.07
CA THR A 202 -11.69 20.44 20.45
C THR A 202 -11.55 19.84 19.04
N GLY A 203 -12.61 19.22 18.50
CA GLY A 203 -12.60 18.54 17.21
C GLY A 203 -12.87 17.03 17.31
N LYS A 204 -12.66 16.32 16.20
CA LYS A 204 -12.82 14.87 16.11
C LYS A 204 -11.58 14.17 16.68
N THR A 205 -11.81 13.16 17.51
CA THR A 205 -10.77 12.35 18.17
C THR A 205 -11.06 10.86 17.94
N PHE A 206 -10.07 9.98 18.14
CA PHE A 206 -10.23 8.54 17.98
C PHE A 206 -10.26 7.82 19.34
N ASN A 207 -11.24 6.95 19.55
CA ASN A 207 -11.36 6.12 20.74
C ASN A 207 -10.92 4.67 20.43
N SER A 208 -9.70 4.32 20.86
CA SER A 208 -9.12 3.00 20.63
C SER A 208 -9.94 1.85 21.21
N ASP A 209 -10.50 2.03 22.41
CA ASP A 209 -11.27 0.97 23.08
C ASP A 209 -12.59 0.71 22.37
N LYS A 210 -13.28 1.78 21.98
CA LYS A 210 -14.49 1.69 21.15
C LYS A 210 -14.21 1.01 19.82
N PHE A 211 -13.07 1.32 19.19
CA PHE A 211 -12.65 0.62 17.97
C PHE A 211 -12.48 -0.88 18.23
N ILE A 212 -11.67 -1.26 19.22
CA ILE A 212 -11.40 -2.66 19.55
C ILE A 212 -12.70 -3.43 19.86
N ASP A 213 -13.59 -2.83 20.65
CA ASP A 213 -14.84 -3.47 21.06
C ASP A 213 -15.85 -3.62 19.92
N SER A 214 -15.80 -2.76 18.89
CA SER A 214 -16.60 -2.92 17.68
C SER A 214 -16.21 -4.15 16.85
N ARG A 215 -15.02 -4.73 17.08
CA ARG A 215 -14.48 -5.85 16.29
C ARG A 215 -14.81 -7.22 16.89
N PRO A 216 -14.86 -8.29 16.07
CA PRO A 216 -15.03 -9.66 16.54
C PRO A 216 -14.04 -10.01 17.66
N SER A 217 -14.53 -10.69 18.71
CA SER A 217 -13.77 -10.98 19.93
C SER A 217 -12.42 -11.65 19.68
N HIS A 218 -12.34 -12.56 18.70
CA HIS A 218 -11.11 -13.26 18.32
C HIS A 218 -10.04 -12.37 17.68
N LEU A 219 -10.42 -11.23 17.08
CA LEU A 219 -9.47 -10.26 16.50
C LEU A 219 -8.94 -9.26 17.53
N ARG A 220 -9.66 -9.05 18.64
CA ARG A 220 -9.34 -8.01 19.62
C ARG A 220 -7.93 -8.11 20.22
N PRO A 221 -7.38 -9.31 20.54
CA PRO A 221 -6.01 -9.41 21.07
C PRO A 221 -4.96 -8.90 20.08
N PHE A 222 -5.14 -9.20 18.80
CA PHE A 222 -4.26 -8.71 17.74
C PHE A 222 -4.41 -7.19 17.56
N LEU A 223 -5.65 -6.70 17.53
CA LEU A 223 -5.92 -5.27 17.34
C LEU A 223 -5.38 -4.41 18.48
N ARG A 224 -5.40 -4.89 19.73
CA ARG A 224 -4.77 -4.18 20.87
C ARG A 224 -3.30 -3.91 20.61
N LYS A 225 -2.54 -4.92 20.19
CA LYS A 225 -1.13 -4.76 19.79
C LYS A 225 -1.00 -3.82 18.59
N MET A 226 -1.89 -3.95 17.60
CA MET A 226 -1.87 -3.11 16.41
C MET A 226 -2.08 -1.61 16.73
N MET A 227 -2.87 -1.27 17.76
CA MET A 227 -3.08 0.13 18.18
C MET A 227 -1.82 0.79 18.76
N GLU A 228 -0.85 -0.01 19.20
CA GLU A 228 0.42 0.48 19.76
C GLU A 228 1.43 0.84 18.67
N LEU A 229 1.21 0.36 17.44
CA LEU A 229 2.11 0.54 16.31
C LEU A 229 2.06 1.97 15.76
N GLN A 230 3.22 2.50 15.38
CA GLN A 230 3.37 3.83 14.81
C GLN A 230 2.66 3.96 13.46
N ILE A 231 2.76 2.95 12.61
CA ILE A 231 2.13 2.88 11.30
C ILE A 231 0.60 3.03 11.37
N PHE A 232 0.00 2.43 12.39
CA PHE A 232 -1.44 2.53 12.59
C PHE A 232 -1.83 3.89 13.20
N ARG A 233 -1.04 4.40 14.15
CA ARG A 233 -1.26 5.76 14.70
C ARG A 233 -1.20 6.82 13.62
N GLN A 234 -0.16 6.78 12.77
CA GLN A 234 -0.02 7.70 11.65
C GLN A 234 -1.22 7.64 10.71
N PHE A 235 -1.68 6.43 10.36
CA PHE A 235 -2.89 6.27 9.56
C PHE A 235 -4.12 6.94 10.20
N ILE A 236 -4.34 6.73 11.50
CA ILE A 236 -5.47 7.36 12.21
C ILE A 236 -5.31 8.88 12.27
N ASP A 237 -4.12 9.38 12.59
CA ASP A 237 -3.84 10.80 12.74
C ASP A 237 -4.05 11.55 11.41
N GLU A 238 -3.53 11.02 10.30
CA GLU A 238 -3.73 11.57 8.96
C GLU A 238 -5.22 11.62 8.60
N ARG A 239 -5.98 10.57 8.95
CA ARG A 239 -7.43 10.51 8.69
C ARG A 239 -8.20 11.50 9.56
N LEU A 240 -7.85 11.63 10.84
CA LEU A 240 -8.46 12.60 11.74
C LEU A 240 -8.17 14.04 11.31
N GLU A 241 -6.93 14.33 10.88
CA GLU A 241 -6.53 15.63 10.35
C GLU A 241 -7.38 16.02 9.13
N MET A 242 -7.52 15.12 8.16
CA MET A 242 -8.39 15.32 7.00
C MET A 242 -9.85 15.60 7.43
N MET A 243 -10.39 14.82 8.38
CA MET A 243 -11.76 15.06 8.87
C MET A 243 -11.91 16.38 9.64
N ASN A 244 -10.88 16.83 10.36
CA ASN A 244 -10.91 18.05 11.17
C ASN A 244 -10.73 19.32 10.34
N THR A 245 -9.93 19.25 9.28
CA THR A 245 -9.72 20.33 8.32
C THR A 245 -10.85 20.48 7.30
N GLY A 246 -11.75 19.49 7.22
CA GLY A 246 -12.83 19.45 6.22
C GLY A 246 -12.36 19.00 4.84
N LEU A 247 -11.10 18.58 4.71
CA LEU A 247 -10.58 17.91 3.53
C LEU A 247 -11.22 16.50 3.46
N GLY A 248 -12.26 16.36 2.65
CA GLY A 248 -12.81 15.05 2.34
C GLY A 248 -11.73 14.15 1.71
N PHE A 249 -11.81 12.85 1.98
CA PHE A 249 -10.94 11.85 1.38
C PHE A 249 -11.77 10.64 0.93
N SER A 250 -11.46 10.13 -0.26
CA SER A 250 -12.15 9.01 -0.91
C SER A 250 -11.16 8.23 -1.75
N ASP A 251 -10.24 7.56 -1.06
CA ASP A 251 -9.23 6.74 -1.70
C ASP A 251 -9.67 5.27 -1.84
N GLU A 252 -8.80 4.43 -2.42
CA GLU A 252 -9.14 3.04 -2.70
C GLU A 252 -9.49 2.25 -1.44
N PHE A 253 -8.86 2.58 -0.30
CA PHE A 253 -9.20 1.96 0.97
C PHE A 253 -10.62 2.33 1.40
N GLU A 254 -11.00 3.61 1.34
CA GLU A 254 -12.36 4.05 1.68
C GLU A 254 -13.43 3.46 0.73
N GLN A 255 -13.12 3.31 -0.54
CA GLN A 255 -14.03 2.64 -1.49
C GLN A 255 -14.21 1.17 -1.13
N GLU A 256 -13.14 0.49 -0.72
CA GLU A 256 -13.18 -0.92 -0.36
C GLU A 256 -13.83 -1.16 1.01
N THR A 257 -13.73 -0.23 1.97
CA THR A 257 -14.50 -0.31 3.23
C THR A 257 -16.01 -0.27 2.99
N VAL A 258 -16.48 0.61 2.09
CA VAL A 258 -17.89 0.69 1.70
C VAL A 258 -18.35 -0.62 1.07
N ARG A 259 -17.61 -1.14 0.08
CA ARG A 259 -17.92 -2.43 -0.57
C ARG A 259 -17.98 -3.59 0.42
N TYR A 260 -17.02 -3.63 1.35
CA TYR A 260 -16.97 -4.66 2.39
C TYR A 260 -18.20 -4.60 3.31
N ALA A 261 -18.60 -3.39 3.73
CA ALA A 261 -19.78 -3.19 4.56
C ALA A 261 -21.08 -3.61 3.85
N GLU A 262 -21.23 -3.29 2.56
CA GLU A 262 -22.36 -3.72 1.75
C GLU A 262 -22.44 -5.25 1.62
N ASN A 263 -21.30 -5.91 1.38
CA ASN A 263 -21.23 -7.36 1.27
C ASN A 263 -21.60 -8.05 2.59
N ARG A 264 -21.19 -7.51 3.74
CA ARG A 264 -21.62 -8.01 5.05
C ARG A 264 -23.12 -7.83 5.28
N LYS A 265 -23.71 -6.69 4.91
CA LYS A 265 -25.16 -6.45 5.02
C LYS A 265 -25.97 -7.43 4.17
N LYS A 266 -25.49 -7.77 2.98
CA LYS A 266 -26.09 -8.81 2.12
C LYS A 266 -26.03 -10.18 2.80
N LEU A 267 -24.88 -10.61 3.31
CA LEU A 267 -24.76 -11.88 4.04
C LEU A 267 -25.67 -11.95 5.27
N GLY A 268 -25.77 -10.87 6.05
CA GLY A 268 -26.65 -10.81 7.22
C GLY A 268 -28.13 -10.99 6.87
N ARG A 269 -28.59 -10.43 5.74
CA ARG A 269 -29.96 -10.66 5.23
C ARG A 269 -30.17 -12.12 4.84
N PHE A 270 -29.22 -12.76 4.14
CA PHE A 270 -29.34 -14.17 3.74
C PHE A 270 -29.44 -15.14 4.92
N HIS A 271 -28.80 -14.85 6.07
CA HIS A 271 -28.90 -15.70 7.26
C HIS A 271 -30.25 -15.50 7.98
N GLN A 272 -30.78 -14.28 8.05
CA GLN A 272 -32.13 -14.02 8.57
C GLN A 272 -33.25 -14.70 7.75
N PHE A 273 -33.05 -14.91 6.44
CA PHE A 273 -34.00 -15.64 5.62
C PHE A 273 -33.96 -17.16 5.86
N LYS A 274 -32.83 -17.73 6.32
CA LYS A 274 -32.71 -19.17 6.63
C LYS A 274 -33.22 -19.55 8.01
N GLU A 275 -33.24 -18.63 8.97
CA GLU A 275 -33.83 -18.87 10.30
C GLU A 275 -35.36 -18.71 10.33
N LYS A 276 -35.98 -18.32 9.20
CA LYS A 276 -37.43 -18.13 9.05
C LYS A 276 -38.10 -19.18 8.13
N VAL A 277 -37.40 -20.25 7.77
CA VAL A 277 -37.94 -21.38 6.98
C VAL A 277 -37.86 -22.64 7.82
#